data_AF-A0A2V9X708-F1
#
_entry.id   AF-A0A2V9X708-F1
#
_cell.length_a   1.000
_cell.length_b   1.000
_cell.length_c   1.000
_cell.angle_alpha   90.00
_cell.angle_beta   90.00
_cell.angle_gamma   90.00
#
_symmetry.space_group_name_H-M   'P 1'
#
loop_
_entity.id
_entity.type
_entity.pdbx_description
1 polymer ?
#
loop_
_entity_poly.entity_id
_entity_poly.type
_entity_poly.pdbx_seq_one_letter_code
_entity_poly.pdbx_strand_id
1 'polypeptide(L)'
;VNTELRFYGNVQVDERRQAYVQTRFAGWIRKVFADATGNFIGKGQPLFTIYSPDLVSTEHEYLLAKKNSESLQQSKVSGVASGAASLFSAAKERLLQWEVSPAEIEKLDQGGKAITDLTVNSPVSGYITQKNALPNMYVQPETMLYTVADLSDVWVLAQVFQNDAGKIKPGDLAEVTVDAYPGRVFNGHVDYILPQVDMNTRTLPVRLVFPNPGLKLRPGMYVNVRAKLAMGRQLVVPASAAFHSGTKNLVFVHSGEGSIEPRAVELGPQVGDEIVVTKGLKAEEQIVTSANFLIDSEAQLQAAAGAFVPPPPGAGQAASMNASAQEQANAELTTEPNPPHKGNNTVRVKLTGQDGKPITGTNVTVTFYMAAMPAMGMAAMKTVVSATDKGGGIYEGKGDLGSGGTWQVTIRAQLNGQTIANKQLRVNATGGM
;
A
#
# COMPACT_ATOMS: atom_id res chain seq x y z
N VAL A 1 -18.79 -0.31 10.93
CA VAL A 1 -17.78 0.75 10.73
C VAL A 1 -16.74 0.24 9.76
N ASN A 2 -16.36 1.02 8.75
CA ASN A 2 -15.38 0.60 7.73
C ASN A 2 -14.15 1.49 7.82
N THR A 3 -12.98 0.90 8.08
CA THR A 3 -11.70 1.62 8.02
C THR A 3 -11.08 1.44 6.65
N GLU A 4 -10.46 2.49 6.12
CA GLU A 4 -9.69 2.43 4.88
C GLU A 4 -8.20 2.47 5.22
N LEU A 5 -7.43 1.54 4.66
CA LEU A 5 -5.97 1.58 4.68
C LEU A 5 -5.44 1.71 3.26
N ARG A 6 -4.35 2.46 3.11
CA ARG A 6 -3.72 2.73 1.81
C ARG A 6 -2.30 2.22 1.81
N PHE A 7 -1.97 1.47 0.77
CA PHE A 7 -0.66 0.86 0.59
C PHE A 7 -0.23 0.97 -0.86
N TYR A 8 1.03 0.67 -1.09
CA TYR A 8 1.55 0.47 -2.43
C TYR A 8 1.82 -1.00 -2.66
N GLY A 9 1.83 -1.41 -3.93
CA GLY A 9 2.17 -2.77 -4.30
C GLY A 9 2.62 -2.87 -5.74
N ASN A 10 2.95 -4.10 -6.13
CA ASN A 10 3.33 -4.42 -7.49
C ASN A 10 2.49 -5.58 -8.03
N VAL A 11 2.11 -5.48 -9.31
CA VAL A 11 1.44 -6.58 -10.02
C VAL A 11 2.44 -7.70 -10.28
N GLN A 12 2.04 -8.93 -10.01
CA GLN A 12 2.79 -10.14 -10.29
C GLN A 12 1.92 -11.17 -10.99
N VAL A 13 2.58 -12.12 -11.64
CA VAL A 13 1.94 -13.31 -12.19
C VAL A 13 1.39 -14.15 -11.03
N ASP A 14 0.20 -14.72 -11.19
CA ASP A 14 -0.27 -15.78 -10.29
C ASP A 14 0.57 -17.03 -10.55
N GLU A 15 1.49 -17.35 -9.65
CA GLU A 15 2.42 -18.49 -9.79
C GLU A 15 1.68 -19.83 -9.92
N ARG A 16 0.43 -19.91 -9.42
CA ARG A 16 -0.42 -21.12 -9.56
C ARG A 16 -0.93 -21.30 -10.98
N ARG A 17 -0.87 -20.25 -11.81
CA ARG A 17 -1.30 -20.21 -13.20
C ARG A 17 -0.15 -20.07 -14.18
N GLN A 18 1.04 -20.48 -13.75
CA GLN A 18 2.25 -20.51 -14.54
C GLN A 18 2.62 -21.96 -14.87
N ALA A 19 3.07 -22.19 -16.11
CA ALA A 19 3.58 -23.47 -16.55
C ALA A 19 4.96 -23.29 -17.19
N TYR A 20 5.83 -24.26 -16.93
CA TYR A 20 7.13 -24.37 -17.58
C TYR A 20 7.05 -25.40 -18.69
N VAL A 21 7.71 -25.11 -19.81
CA VAL A 21 7.84 -26.04 -20.93
C VAL A 21 9.29 -26.51 -21.00
N GLN A 22 9.45 -27.82 -20.88
CA GLN A 22 10.71 -28.57 -20.97
C GLN A 22 10.47 -29.84 -21.79
N THR A 23 11.53 -30.47 -22.28
CA THR A 23 11.44 -31.78 -22.96
C THR A 23 11.79 -32.90 -21.98
N ARG A 24 11.28 -34.12 -22.21
CA ARG A 24 11.65 -35.30 -21.38
C ARG A 24 12.90 -36.03 -21.87
N PHE A 25 13.40 -35.63 -23.02
CA PHE A 25 14.57 -36.19 -23.69
C PHE A 25 15.45 -35.06 -24.22
N ALA A 26 16.70 -35.38 -24.53
CA ALA A 26 17.64 -34.44 -25.12
C ALA A 26 17.47 -34.39 -26.65
N GLY A 27 17.79 -33.24 -27.25
CA GLY A 27 17.68 -33.07 -28.70
C GLY A 27 18.04 -31.68 -29.19
N TRP A 28 17.89 -31.46 -30.50
CA TRP A 28 18.13 -30.19 -31.17
C TRP A 28 16.82 -29.56 -31.61
N ILE A 29 16.59 -28.32 -31.19
CA ILE A 29 15.47 -27.54 -31.69
C ILE A 29 15.69 -27.26 -33.19
N ARG A 30 14.69 -27.52 -34.01
CA ARG A 30 14.75 -27.31 -35.46
C ARG A 30 14.04 -26.02 -35.86
N LYS A 31 12.73 -25.94 -35.59
CA LYS A 31 11.90 -24.76 -35.89
C LYS A 31 11.31 -24.21 -34.61
N VAL A 32 11.20 -22.89 -34.51
CA VAL A 32 10.52 -22.20 -33.41
C VAL A 32 9.34 -21.46 -34.00
N PHE A 33 8.13 -21.76 -33.54
CA PHE A 33 6.89 -21.11 -33.98
C PHE A 33 6.51 -19.96 -33.05
N ALA A 34 6.68 -20.16 -31.74
CA ALA A 34 6.40 -19.16 -30.72
C ALA A 34 7.66 -18.33 -30.43
N ASP A 35 7.92 -17.32 -31.26
CA ASP A 35 9.23 -16.69 -31.36
C ASP A 35 9.44 -15.43 -30.50
N ALA A 36 8.41 -14.93 -29.81
CA ALA A 36 8.52 -13.72 -28.99
C ALA A 36 7.85 -13.84 -27.61
N THR A 37 8.52 -13.29 -26.59
CA THR A 37 7.95 -13.02 -25.27
C THR A 37 6.80 -12.01 -25.40
N GLY A 38 5.71 -12.23 -24.67
CA GLY A 38 4.49 -11.42 -24.70
C GLY A 38 3.45 -11.90 -25.70
N ASN A 39 3.77 -12.87 -26.57
CA ASN A 39 2.76 -13.49 -27.43
C ASN A 39 1.82 -14.38 -26.62
N PHE A 40 0.55 -14.37 -27.00
CA PHE A 40 -0.43 -15.34 -26.51
C PHE A 40 -0.25 -16.67 -27.24
N ILE A 41 -0.27 -17.77 -26.48
CA ILE A 41 -0.25 -19.13 -26.99
C ILE A 41 -1.43 -19.91 -26.38
N GLY A 42 -2.20 -20.60 -27.21
CA GLY A 42 -3.26 -21.49 -26.78
C GLY A 42 -2.75 -22.89 -26.44
N LYS A 43 -3.43 -23.58 -25.52
CA LYS A 43 -3.19 -25.00 -25.24
C LYS A 43 -3.27 -25.82 -26.54
N GLY A 44 -2.26 -26.66 -26.77
CA GLY A 44 -2.15 -27.48 -27.97
C GLY A 44 -1.56 -26.77 -29.20
N GLN A 45 -1.32 -25.46 -29.15
CA GLN A 45 -0.64 -24.76 -30.24
C GLN A 45 0.86 -25.10 -30.27
N PRO A 46 1.47 -25.18 -31.46
CA PRO A 46 2.87 -25.56 -31.62
C PRO A 46 3.81 -24.47 -31.10
N LEU A 47 4.78 -24.86 -30.28
CA LEU A 47 5.82 -23.97 -29.76
C LEU A 47 7.10 -24.07 -30.59
N PHE A 48 7.58 -25.30 -30.80
CA PHE A 48 8.78 -25.60 -31.58
C PHE A 48 8.77 -27.06 -32.06
N THR A 49 9.65 -27.39 -32.99
CA THR A 49 9.98 -28.79 -33.32
C THR A 49 11.35 -29.18 -32.79
N ILE A 50 11.51 -30.44 -32.40
CA ILE A 50 12.75 -31.00 -31.87
C ILE A 50 13.10 -32.30 -32.58
N TYR A 51 14.40 -32.47 -32.88
CA TYR A 51 14.99 -33.72 -33.31
C TYR A 51 15.75 -34.37 -32.17
N SER A 52 15.46 -35.63 -31.87
CA SER A 52 16.18 -36.42 -30.87
C SER A 52 16.55 -37.79 -31.44
N PRO A 53 17.85 -38.15 -31.50
CA PRO A 53 18.28 -39.48 -31.92
C PRO A 53 17.65 -40.59 -31.07
N ASP A 54 17.54 -40.37 -29.76
CA ASP A 54 16.97 -41.35 -28.83
C ASP A 54 15.46 -41.55 -29.07
N LEU A 55 14.74 -40.47 -29.39
CA LEU A 55 13.34 -40.52 -29.84
C LEU A 55 13.20 -41.35 -31.11
N VAL A 56 13.98 -41.04 -32.13
CA VAL A 56 13.95 -41.77 -33.40
C VAL A 56 14.28 -43.25 -33.20
N SER A 57 15.24 -43.59 -32.34
CA SER A 57 15.54 -45.00 -32.01
C SER A 57 14.35 -45.68 -31.34
N THR A 58 13.72 -45.00 -30.37
CA THR A 58 12.57 -45.54 -29.64
C THR A 58 11.33 -45.73 -30.55
N GLU A 59 11.12 -44.82 -31.49
CA GLU A 59 10.05 -44.95 -32.49
C GLU A 59 10.29 -46.14 -33.44
N HIS A 60 11.53 -46.40 -33.85
CA HIS A 60 11.86 -47.60 -34.63
C HIS A 60 11.62 -48.88 -33.83
N GLU A 61 12.00 -48.92 -32.55
CA GLU A 61 11.72 -50.04 -31.66
C GLU A 61 10.21 -50.29 -31.53
N TYR A 62 9.43 -49.23 -31.36
CA TYR A 62 7.97 -49.28 -31.31
C TYR A 62 7.37 -49.88 -32.58
N LEU A 63 7.76 -49.38 -33.76
CA LEU A 63 7.28 -49.88 -35.05
C LEU A 63 7.66 -51.35 -35.28
N LEU A 64 8.86 -51.75 -34.89
CA LEU A 64 9.31 -53.14 -34.97
C LEU A 64 8.51 -54.04 -34.03
N ALA A 65 8.30 -53.61 -32.77
CA ALA A 65 7.53 -54.34 -31.78
C ALA A 65 6.06 -54.51 -32.21
N LYS A 66 5.46 -53.46 -32.81
CA LYS A 66 4.12 -53.51 -33.41
C LYS A 66 4.03 -54.58 -34.49
N LYS A 67 4.92 -54.52 -35.49
CA LYS A 67 4.95 -55.47 -36.60
C LYS A 67 5.15 -56.91 -36.11
N ASN A 68 6.01 -57.10 -35.11
CA ASN A 68 6.25 -58.40 -34.50
C ASN A 68 5.01 -58.91 -33.75
N SER A 69 4.34 -58.04 -32.98
CA SER A 69 3.08 -58.36 -32.30
C SER A 69 2.01 -58.79 -33.30
N GLU A 70 1.77 -58.00 -34.35
CA GLU A 70 0.80 -58.31 -35.42
C GLU A 70 1.09 -59.64 -36.11
N SER A 71 2.37 -59.92 -36.42
CA SER A 71 2.77 -61.16 -37.10
C SER A 71 2.64 -62.41 -36.20
N LEU A 72 2.81 -62.25 -34.89
CA LEU A 72 2.80 -63.35 -33.91
C LEU A 72 1.46 -63.53 -33.19
N GLN A 73 0.47 -62.67 -33.45
CA GLN A 73 -0.86 -62.74 -32.84
C GLN A 73 -1.55 -64.10 -33.02
N GLN A 74 -1.29 -64.79 -34.14
CA GLN A 74 -1.88 -66.11 -34.43
C GLN A 74 -0.97 -67.29 -34.06
N SER A 75 0.15 -67.04 -33.39
CA SER A 75 1.07 -68.11 -32.98
C SER A 75 0.40 -69.06 -31.98
N LYS A 76 0.49 -70.36 -32.26
CA LYS A 76 -0.01 -71.43 -31.37
C LYS A 76 0.98 -71.81 -30.27
N VAL A 77 2.18 -71.25 -30.30
CA VAL A 77 3.22 -71.51 -29.29
C VAL A 77 2.91 -70.70 -28.03
N SER A 78 2.77 -71.40 -26.90
CA SER A 78 2.47 -70.77 -25.60
C SER A 78 3.49 -69.68 -25.27
N GLY A 79 3.01 -68.52 -24.82
CA GLY A 79 3.83 -67.37 -24.42
C GLY A 79 4.34 -66.47 -25.56
N VAL A 80 4.30 -66.91 -26.82
CA VAL A 80 4.84 -66.11 -27.95
C VAL A 80 3.96 -64.90 -28.25
N ALA A 81 2.65 -65.10 -28.40
CA ALA A 81 1.73 -64.00 -28.69
C ALA A 81 1.67 -62.97 -27.54
N SER A 82 1.62 -63.45 -26.29
CA SER A 82 1.60 -62.58 -25.10
C SER A 82 2.93 -61.84 -24.89
N GLY A 83 4.06 -62.50 -25.14
CA GLY A 83 5.38 -61.86 -25.09
C GLY A 83 5.52 -60.75 -26.13
N ALA A 84 5.10 -60.98 -27.37
CA ALA A 84 5.13 -59.98 -28.43
C ALA A 84 4.20 -58.79 -28.13
N ALA A 85 3.00 -59.04 -27.59
CA ALA A 85 2.08 -57.99 -27.15
C ALA A 85 2.65 -57.16 -25.99
N SER A 86 3.33 -57.81 -25.03
CA SER A 86 3.98 -57.13 -23.90
C SER A 86 5.10 -56.19 -24.37
N LEU A 87 5.95 -56.64 -25.29
CA LEU A 87 7.02 -55.80 -25.88
C LEU A 87 6.46 -54.58 -26.60
N PHE A 88 5.36 -54.76 -27.36
CA PHE A 88 4.67 -53.65 -28.01
C PHE A 88 4.10 -52.66 -26.99
N SER A 89 3.45 -53.14 -25.92
CA SER A 89 2.95 -52.29 -24.83
C SER A 89 4.07 -51.50 -24.17
N ALA A 90 5.18 -52.16 -23.83
CA ALA A 90 6.33 -51.52 -23.19
C ALA A 90 6.96 -50.43 -24.06
N ALA A 91 7.07 -50.67 -25.38
CA ALA A 91 7.56 -49.66 -26.31
C ALA A 91 6.60 -48.45 -26.41
N LYS A 92 5.28 -48.70 -26.44
CA LYS A 92 4.26 -47.64 -26.43
C LYS A 92 4.31 -46.81 -25.14
N GLU A 93 4.42 -47.48 -24.00
CA GLU A 93 4.51 -46.85 -22.68
C GLU A 93 5.76 -45.96 -22.59
N ARG A 94 6.90 -46.38 -23.16
CA ARG A 94 8.11 -45.54 -23.21
C ARG A 94 7.89 -44.24 -23.98
N LEU A 95 7.22 -44.28 -25.15
CA LEU A 95 6.88 -43.08 -25.90
C LEU A 95 5.96 -42.14 -25.10
N LEU A 96 4.97 -42.70 -24.39
CA LEU A 96 4.08 -41.92 -23.53
C LEU A 96 4.81 -41.28 -22.34
N GLN A 97 5.79 -41.99 -21.74
CA GLN A 97 6.64 -41.44 -20.68
C GLN A 97 7.51 -40.28 -21.16
N TRP A 98 7.82 -40.23 -22.46
CA TRP A 98 8.50 -39.11 -23.10
C TRP A 98 7.55 -37.98 -23.52
N GLU A 99 6.29 -38.07 -23.11
CA GLU A 99 5.22 -37.12 -23.42
C GLU A 99 4.96 -36.97 -24.93
N VAL A 100 5.31 -38.00 -25.72
CA VAL A 100 4.86 -38.09 -27.12
C VAL A 100 3.34 -38.22 -27.09
N SER A 101 2.65 -37.25 -27.69
CA SER A 101 1.18 -37.22 -27.61
C SER A 101 0.55 -38.43 -28.31
N PRO A 102 -0.63 -38.91 -27.86
CA PRO A 102 -1.33 -40.00 -28.53
C PRO A 102 -1.57 -39.74 -30.03
N ALA A 103 -1.78 -38.48 -30.42
CA ALA A 103 -1.95 -38.08 -31.81
C ALA A 103 -0.65 -38.24 -32.64
N GLU A 104 0.52 -38.02 -32.03
CA GLU A 104 1.81 -38.28 -32.69
C GLU A 104 2.09 -39.78 -32.80
N ILE A 105 1.74 -40.57 -31.77
CA ILE A 105 1.82 -42.04 -31.84
C ILE A 105 0.90 -42.58 -32.94
N GLU A 106 -0.30 -42.02 -33.10
CA GLU A 106 -1.21 -42.42 -34.17
C GLU A 106 -0.65 -42.08 -35.57
N LYS A 107 0.02 -40.93 -35.73
CA LYS A 107 0.73 -40.61 -36.98
C LYS A 107 1.86 -41.58 -37.26
N LEU A 108 2.61 -41.98 -36.23
CA LEU A 108 3.65 -43.01 -36.32
C LEU A 108 3.05 -44.35 -36.78
N ASP A 109 1.90 -44.72 -36.20
CA ASP A 109 1.15 -45.93 -36.55
C ASP A 109 0.68 -45.95 -38.00
N GLN A 110 0.15 -44.84 -38.50
CA GLN A 110 -0.38 -44.70 -39.86
C GLN A 110 0.74 -44.58 -40.90
N GLY A 111 1.81 -43.84 -40.57
CA GLY A 111 2.92 -43.58 -41.47
C GLY A 111 3.93 -44.73 -41.56
N GLY A 112 4.03 -45.56 -40.52
CA GLY A 112 4.98 -46.69 -40.45
C GLY A 112 6.45 -46.26 -40.49
N LYS A 113 6.75 -45.00 -40.19
CA LYS A 113 8.11 -44.41 -40.21
C LYS A 113 8.29 -43.46 -39.02
N ALA A 114 9.49 -43.48 -38.45
CA ALA A 114 9.87 -42.59 -37.34
C ALA A 114 9.72 -41.11 -37.73
N ILE A 115 9.28 -40.30 -36.76
CA ILE A 115 9.06 -38.87 -36.86
C ILE A 115 10.34 -38.16 -36.42
N THR A 116 11.07 -37.60 -37.38
CA THR A 116 12.36 -36.95 -37.08
C THR A 116 12.20 -35.60 -36.38
N ASP A 117 11.12 -34.87 -36.68
CA ASP A 117 10.86 -33.54 -36.13
C ASP A 117 9.56 -33.57 -35.32
N LEU A 118 9.66 -33.94 -34.04
CA LEU A 118 8.51 -33.96 -33.14
C LEU A 118 8.07 -32.53 -32.83
N THR A 119 6.77 -32.25 -32.95
CA THR A 119 6.22 -30.95 -32.57
C THR A 119 5.89 -30.94 -31.08
N VAL A 120 6.51 -30.01 -30.34
CA VAL A 120 6.20 -29.76 -28.92
C VAL A 120 5.15 -28.66 -28.85
N ASN A 121 4.01 -28.98 -28.24
CA ASN A 121 2.86 -28.07 -28.12
C ASN A 121 2.79 -27.45 -26.73
N SER A 122 2.09 -26.33 -26.60
CA SER A 122 1.86 -25.70 -25.31
C SER A 122 0.93 -26.55 -24.44
N PRO A 123 1.30 -26.88 -23.18
CA PRO A 123 0.43 -27.64 -22.27
C PRO A 123 -0.72 -26.80 -21.71
N VAL A 124 -0.59 -25.47 -21.74
CA VAL A 124 -1.54 -24.49 -21.20
C VAL A 124 -1.81 -23.37 -22.20
N SER A 125 -2.87 -22.61 -21.97
CA SER A 125 -3.12 -21.34 -22.66
C SER A 125 -2.60 -20.18 -21.81
N GLY A 126 -1.94 -19.20 -22.42
CA GLY A 126 -1.45 -18.02 -21.69
C GLY A 126 -0.48 -17.17 -22.51
N TYR A 127 0.18 -16.24 -21.83
CA TYR A 127 1.20 -15.37 -22.40
C TYR A 127 2.59 -15.92 -22.12
N ILE A 128 3.46 -15.89 -23.13
CA ILE A 128 4.86 -16.28 -22.97
C ILE A 128 5.56 -15.20 -22.15
N THR A 129 5.93 -15.51 -20.91
CA THR A 129 6.64 -14.57 -20.02
C THR A 129 8.16 -14.73 -20.14
N GLN A 130 8.62 -15.90 -20.54
CA GLN A 130 10.02 -16.16 -20.85
C GLN A 130 10.13 -17.13 -22.03
N LYS A 131 11.07 -16.85 -22.93
CA LYS A 131 11.43 -17.70 -24.07
C LYS A 131 12.94 -17.85 -24.11
N ASN A 132 13.41 -19.09 -23.99
CA ASN A 132 14.82 -19.45 -24.16
C ASN A 132 15.06 -20.34 -25.38
N ALA A 133 14.00 -20.90 -25.99
CA ALA A 133 14.11 -21.76 -27.17
C ALA A 133 14.61 -21.02 -28.41
N LEU A 134 15.70 -21.50 -29.01
CA LEU A 134 16.28 -20.96 -30.25
C LEU A 134 16.47 -22.07 -31.28
N PRO A 135 16.35 -21.77 -32.59
CA PRO A 135 16.69 -22.72 -33.64
C PRO A 135 18.13 -23.23 -33.49
N ASN A 136 18.34 -24.52 -33.81
CA ASN A 136 19.63 -25.22 -33.69
C ASN A 136 20.21 -25.36 -32.27
N MET A 137 19.47 -24.94 -31.24
CA MET A 137 19.90 -25.09 -29.86
C MET A 137 19.78 -26.55 -29.42
N TYR A 138 20.84 -27.08 -28.81
CA TYR A 138 20.80 -28.36 -28.12
C TYR A 138 20.19 -28.18 -26.73
N VAL A 139 19.26 -29.05 -26.35
CA VAL A 139 18.49 -28.96 -25.11
C VAL A 139 18.48 -30.28 -24.38
N GLN A 140 18.37 -30.19 -23.04
CA GLN A 140 18.27 -31.33 -22.14
C GLN A 140 17.02 -31.18 -21.27
N PRO A 141 16.57 -32.23 -20.55
CA PRO A 141 15.34 -32.15 -19.76
C PRO A 141 15.29 -31.05 -18.70
N GLU A 142 16.45 -30.66 -18.19
CA GLU A 142 16.60 -29.54 -17.24
C GLU A 142 16.45 -28.14 -17.91
N THR A 143 16.58 -28.06 -19.23
CA THR A 143 16.57 -26.79 -19.97
C THR A 143 15.15 -26.20 -19.99
N MET A 144 14.93 -25.10 -19.27
CA MET A 144 13.66 -24.37 -19.32
C MET A 144 13.53 -23.62 -20.65
N LEU A 145 12.60 -24.02 -21.51
CA LEU A 145 12.46 -23.50 -22.88
C LEU A 145 11.46 -22.34 -22.96
N TYR A 146 10.34 -22.49 -22.26
CA TYR A 146 9.33 -21.44 -22.13
C TYR A 146 8.79 -21.38 -20.72
N THR A 147 8.34 -20.18 -20.37
CA THR A 147 7.43 -19.94 -19.26
C THR A 147 6.16 -19.33 -19.84
N VAL A 148 5.01 -19.95 -19.57
CA VAL A 148 3.70 -19.49 -20.02
C VAL A 148 2.85 -19.19 -18.80
N ALA A 149 2.25 -18.01 -18.75
CA ALA A 149 1.41 -17.58 -17.64
C ALA A 149 0.02 -17.17 -18.14
N ASP A 150 -1.03 -17.68 -17.50
CA ASP A 150 -2.36 -17.11 -17.65
C ASP A 150 -2.47 -15.84 -16.80
N LEU A 151 -2.70 -14.71 -17.48
CA LEU A 151 -2.78 -13.38 -16.89
C LEU A 151 -4.22 -12.89 -16.67
N SER A 152 -5.21 -13.77 -16.81
CA SER A 152 -6.63 -13.46 -16.59
C SER A 152 -6.94 -13.04 -15.16
N ASP A 153 -6.20 -13.58 -14.20
CA ASP A 153 -6.13 -13.12 -12.82
C ASP A 153 -4.66 -12.82 -12.48
N VAL A 154 -4.42 -11.74 -11.76
CA VAL A 154 -3.08 -11.32 -11.35
C VAL A 154 -3.01 -11.15 -9.85
N TRP A 155 -1.81 -11.32 -9.32
CA TRP A 155 -1.50 -10.97 -7.95
C TRP A 155 -1.10 -9.51 -7.85
N VAL A 156 -1.45 -8.88 -6.74
CA VAL A 156 -0.84 -7.64 -6.29
C VAL A 156 -0.23 -7.92 -4.92
N LEU A 157 1.09 -7.78 -4.81
CA LEU A 157 1.76 -7.83 -3.52
C LEU A 157 1.77 -6.43 -2.92
N ALA A 158 0.85 -6.17 -1.99
CA ALA A 158 0.77 -4.93 -1.24
C ALA A 158 1.76 -4.95 -0.06
N GLN A 159 2.49 -3.86 0.12
CA GLN A 159 3.44 -3.71 1.21
C GLN A 159 2.75 -3.02 2.40
N VAL A 160 2.42 -3.79 3.42
CA VAL A 160 1.64 -3.32 4.58
C VAL A 160 2.57 -3.12 5.78
N PHE A 161 2.49 -1.97 6.44
CA PHE A 161 3.30 -1.74 7.65
C PHE A 161 2.92 -2.72 8.77
N GLN A 162 3.92 -3.13 9.56
CA GLN A 162 3.73 -4.12 10.64
C GLN A 162 2.61 -3.74 11.63
N ASN A 163 2.44 -2.45 11.93
CA ASN A 163 1.40 -1.96 12.84
C ASN A 163 -0.03 -2.12 12.29
N ASP A 164 -0.17 -2.22 10.97
CA ASP A 164 -1.46 -2.36 10.28
C ASP A 164 -1.74 -3.79 9.85
N ALA A 165 -0.72 -4.66 9.80
CA ALA A 165 -0.84 -6.06 9.40
C ALA A 165 -1.92 -6.82 10.19
N GLY A 166 -2.03 -6.59 11.50
CA GLY A 166 -3.04 -7.25 12.35
C GLY A 166 -4.49 -6.83 12.08
N LYS A 167 -4.70 -5.77 11.29
CA LYS A 167 -6.04 -5.27 10.93
C LYS A 167 -6.57 -5.93 9.66
N ILE A 168 -5.67 -6.44 8.82
CA ILE A 168 -6.02 -7.06 7.53
C ILE A 168 -6.28 -8.55 7.74
N LYS A 169 -7.32 -9.07 7.07
CA LYS A 169 -7.70 -10.47 7.10
C LYS A 169 -7.90 -11.01 5.68
N PRO A 170 -7.63 -12.31 5.44
CA PRO A 170 -8.06 -12.96 4.21
C PRO A 170 -9.55 -12.77 3.97
N GLY A 171 -9.92 -12.42 2.73
CA GLY A 171 -11.29 -12.10 2.33
C GLY A 171 -11.65 -10.61 2.36
N ASP A 172 -10.83 -9.74 2.96
CA ASP A 172 -11.08 -8.29 2.95
C ASP A 172 -11.07 -7.75 1.52
N LEU A 173 -11.97 -6.80 1.23
CA LEU A 173 -12.07 -6.17 -0.08
C LEU A 173 -10.92 -5.18 -0.30
N ALA A 174 -10.36 -5.21 -1.50
CA ALA A 174 -9.29 -4.31 -1.91
C ALA A 174 -9.59 -3.69 -3.26
N GLU A 175 -9.22 -2.43 -3.41
CA GLU A 175 -9.27 -1.69 -4.66
C GLU A 175 -7.87 -1.31 -5.09
N VAL A 176 -7.60 -1.42 -6.39
CA VAL A 176 -6.35 -1.02 -7.01
C VAL A 176 -6.61 0.09 -8.02
N THR A 177 -5.74 1.10 -8.00
CA THR A 177 -5.66 2.15 -9.01
C THR A 177 -4.23 2.23 -9.54
N VAL A 178 -4.09 2.53 -10.83
CA VAL A 178 -2.79 2.61 -11.51
C VAL A 178 -2.75 3.86 -12.37
N ASP A 179 -1.59 4.51 -12.41
CA ASP A 179 -1.41 5.78 -13.12
C ASP A 179 -1.59 5.62 -14.64
N ALA A 180 -1.32 4.42 -15.17
CA ALA A 180 -1.53 4.09 -16.57
C ALA A 180 -3.01 4.15 -17.00
N TYR A 181 -3.96 4.07 -16.06
CA TYR A 181 -5.40 4.16 -16.31
C TYR A 181 -6.08 5.06 -15.26
N PRO A 182 -5.92 6.38 -15.33
CA PRO A 182 -6.50 7.30 -14.36
C PRO A 182 -8.02 7.15 -14.26
N GLY A 183 -8.54 7.18 -13.03
CA GLY A 183 -9.98 7.04 -12.74
C GLY A 183 -10.52 5.61 -12.83
N ARG A 184 -9.74 4.63 -13.30
CA ARG A 184 -10.15 3.22 -13.33
C ARG A 184 -9.80 2.54 -12.02
N VAL A 185 -10.80 1.91 -11.40
CA VAL A 185 -10.65 1.11 -10.19
C VAL A 185 -10.78 -0.37 -10.53
N PHE A 186 -9.81 -1.15 -10.06
CA PHE A 186 -9.82 -2.61 -10.15
C PHE A 186 -10.21 -3.15 -8.78
N ASN A 187 -11.22 -4.01 -8.73
CA ASN A 187 -11.71 -4.60 -7.48
C ASN A 187 -11.14 -6.01 -7.32
N GLY A 188 -10.73 -6.33 -6.10
CA GLY A 188 -10.16 -7.62 -5.73
C GLY A 188 -10.32 -7.85 -4.23
N HIS A 189 -9.58 -8.81 -3.72
CA HIS A 189 -9.63 -9.17 -2.30
C HIS A 189 -8.29 -9.67 -1.79
N VAL A 190 -8.14 -9.67 -0.48
CA VAL A 190 -7.00 -10.29 0.21
C VAL A 190 -7.11 -11.80 0.10
N ASP A 191 -6.12 -12.42 -0.54
CA ASP A 191 -6.00 -13.88 -0.65
C ASP A 191 -5.17 -14.43 0.51
N TYR A 192 -3.99 -13.85 0.75
CA TYR A 192 -3.06 -14.38 1.73
C TYR A 192 -2.13 -13.32 2.31
N ILE A 193 -1.83 -13.44 3.60
CA ILE A 193 -0.86 -12.59 4.29
C ILE A 193 0.41 -13.43 4.43
N LEU A 194 1.52 -13.00 3.81
CA LEU A 194 2.75 -13.79 3.85
C LEU A 194 3.31 -13.81 5.28
N PRO A 195 3.94 -14.92 5.72
CA PRO A 195 4.37 -15.10 7.11
C PRO A 195 5.68 -14.35 7.45
N GLN A 196 6.38 -13.79 6.46
CA GLN A 196 7.68 -13.15 6.65
C GLN A 196 7.58 -11.64 6.40
N VAL A 197 8.08 -10.86 7.36
CA VAL A 197 8.28 -9.41 7.22
C VAL A 197 9.55 -9.17 6.41
N ASP A 198 9.47 -8.27 5.44
CA ASP A 198 10.65 -7.79 4.71
C ASP A 198 11.46 -6.86 5.64
N MET A 199 12.71 -7.25 5.95
CA MET A 199 13.54 -6.51 6.90
C MET A 199 14.04 -5.15 6.38
N ASN A 200 14.11 -4.98 5.06
CA ASN A 200 14.61 -3.75 4.44
C ASN A 200 13.53 -2.67 4.47
N THR A 201 12.30 -3.05 4.19
CA THR A 201 11.14 -2.15 4.11
C THR A 201 10.31 -2.12 5.40
N ARG A 202 10.51 -3.09 6.30
CA ARG A 202 9.72 -3.31 7.52
C ARG A 202 8.22 -3.44 7.24
N THR A 203 7.88 -4.03 6.10
CA THR A 203 6.51 -4.31 5.68
C THR A 203 6.24 -5.82 5.63
N LEU A 204 4.99 -6.17 5.86
CA LEU A 204 4.46 -7.50 5.64
C LEU A 204 3.81 -7.53 4.24
N PRO A 205 4.30 -8.36 3.31
CA PRO A 205 3.67 -8.51 2.01
C PRO A 205 2.30 -9.17 2.15
N VAL A 206 1.27 -8.51 1.63
CA VAL A 206 -0.09 -9.04 1.56
C VAL A 206 -0.42 -9.31 0.10
N ARG A 207 -0.72 -10.57 -0.21
CA ARG A 207 -1.12 -11.02 -1.54
C ARG A 207 -2.61 -10.78 -1.74
N LEU A 208 -2.91 -9.98 -2.75
CA LEU A 208 -4.25 -9.66 -3.21
C LEU A 208 -4.45 -10.29 -4.59
N VAL A 209 -5.68 -10.72 -4.88
CA VAL A 209 -6.05 -11.30 -6.18
C VAL A 209 -7.02 -10.37 -6.90
N PHE A 210 -6.72 -10.08 -8.16
CA PHE A 210 -7.51 -9.19 -9.01
C PHE A 210 -7.81 -9.85 -10.36
N PRO A 211 -9.09 -9.88 -10.77
CA PRO A 211 -9.47 -10.14 -12.15
C PRO A 211 -8.87 -9.09 -13.08
N ASN A 212 -8.38 -9.54 -14.23
CA ASN A 212 -7.64 -8.71 -15.18
C ASN A 212 -8.28 -8.70 -16.58
N PRO A 213 -9.57 -8.29 -16.72
CA PRO A 213 -10.22 -8.25 -18.02
C PRO A 213 -9.51 -7.25 -18.94
N GLY A 214 -9.16 -7.71 -20.14
CA GLY A 214 -8.44 -6.91 -21.13
C GLY A 214 -6.97 -6.62 -20.78
N LEU A 215 -6.39 -7.38 -19.83
CA LEU A 215 -4.94 -7.40 -19.54
C LEU A 215 -4.35 -6.03 -19.23
N LYS A 216 -5.11 -5.26 -18.45
CA LYS A 216 -4.77 -3.89 -18.09
C LYS A 216 -3.75 -3.88 -16.97
N LEU A 217 -3.90 -4.74 -15.97
CA LEU A 217 -2.90 -4.95 -14.93
C LEU A 217 -1.79 -5.85 -15.48
N ARG A 218 -0.65 -5.26 -15.84
CA ARG A 218 0.49 -6.00 -16.38
C ARG A 218 1.50 -6.31 -15.26
N PRO A 219 2.06 -7.53 -15.19
CA PRO A 219 3.12 -7.84 -14.24
C PRO A 219 4.25 -6.80 -14.29
N GLY A 220 4.74 -6.40 -13.12
CA GLY A 220 5.74 -5.35 -12.96
C GLY A 220 5.16 -3.93 -12.78
N MET A 221 3.87 -3.70 -13.02
CA MET A 221 3.24 -2.40 -12.73
C MET A 221 3.25 -2.10 -11.24
N TYR A 222 3.55 -0.85 -10.89
CA TYR A 222 3.36 -0.31 -9.55
C TYR A 222 1.91 0.17 -9.40
N VAL A 223 1.31 -0.09 -8.23
CA VAL A 223 -0.11 0.15 -8.01
C VAL A 223 -0.38 0.75 -6.64
N ASN A 224 -1.43 1.57 -6.57
CA ASN A 224 -1.99 2.10 -5.34
C ASN A 224 -3.12 1.19 -4.87
N VAL A 225 -3.01 0.67 -3.66
CA VAL A 225 -3.97 -0.25 -3.04
C VAL A 225 -4.75 0.49 -1.97
N ARG A 226 -6.07 0.32 -1.97
CA ARG A 226 -6.97 0.73 -0.90
C ARG A 226 -7.70 -0.49 -0.35
N ALA A 227 -7.39 -0.89 0.87
CA ALA A 227 -8.09 -1.97 1.56
C ALA A 227 -9.24 -1.41 2.38
N LYS A 228 -10.45 -1.95 2.20
CA LYS A 228 -11.64 -1.61 2.98
C LYS A 228 -11.84 -2.68 4.05
N LEU A 229 -11.54 -2.32 5.29
CA LEU A 229 -11.60 -3.23 6.43
C LEU A 229 -12.95 -3.12 7.12
N ALA A 230 -13.66 -4.24 7.24
CA ALA A 230 -14.87 -4.33 8.02
C ALA A 230 -14.51 -4.49 9.51
N MET A 231 -14.64 -3.41 10.29
CA MET A 231 -14.38 -3.43 11.75
C MET A 231 -15.55 -4.05 12.55
N GLY A 232 -16.54 -4.62 11.85
CA GLY A 232 -17.76 -5.16 12.44
C GLY A 232 -18.75 -4.08 12.92
N ARG A 233 -19.72 -4.52 13.73
CA ARG A 233 -20.67 -3.64 14.43
C ARG A 233 -19.97 -3.10 15.69
N GLN A 234 -19.68 -1.81 15.68
CA GLN A 234 -19.04 -1.10 16.78
C GLN A 234 -19.93 0.08 17.16
N LEU A 235 -19.91 0.46 18.44
CA LEU A 235 -20.53 1.71 18.87
C LEU A 235 -19.61 2.86 18.45
N VAL A 236 -20.16 3.88 17.80
CA VAL A 236 -19.41 5.04 17.33
C VAL A 236 -20.10 6.31 17.76
N VAL A 237 -19.31 7.36 17.92
CA VAL A 237 -19.79 8.73 18.14
C VAL A 237 -19.09 9.66 17.15
N PRO A 238 -19.72 10.76 16.71
CA PRO A 238 -19.02 11.78 15.93
C PRO A 238 -17.81 12.31 16.70
N ALA A 239 -16.70 12.58 16.01
CA ALA A 239 -15.49 13.10 16.63
C ALA A 239 -15.74 14.40 17.39
N SER A 240 -16.72 15.21 16.93
CA SER A 240 -17.14 16.45 17.59
C SER A 240 -17.84 16.26 18.94
N ALA A 241 -18.34 15.05 19.24
CA ALA A 241 -19.02 14.72 20.49
C ALA A 241 -18.07 14.24 21.60
N ALA A 242 -16.82 13.92 21.26
CA ALA A 242 -15.83 13.39 22.18
C ALA A 242 -14.96 14.52 22.75
N PHE A 243 -15.09 14.80 24.05
CA PHE A 243 -14.31 15.81 24.74
C PHE A 243 -13.08 15.20 25.44
N HIS A 244 -11.89 15.71 25.14
CA HIS A 244 -10.66 15.32 25.81
C HIS A 244 -10.35 16.27 26.96
N SER A 245 -10.53 15.81 28.20
CA SER A 245 -10.16 16.56 29.41
C SER A 245 -8.69 16.37 29.80
N GLY A 246 -7.83 15.98 28.84
CA GLY A 246 -6.41 15.67 29.03
C GLY A 246 -6.14 14.29 29.64
N THR A 247 -6.82 13.92 30.74
CA THR A 247 -6.64 12.61 31.41
C THR A 247 -7.78 11.63 31.17
N LYS A 248 -8.93 12.12 30.70
CA LYS A 248 -10.14 11.32 30.45
C LYS A 248 -10.84 11.80 29.19
N ASN A 249 -11.52 10.87 28.53
CA ASN A 249 -12.41 11.16 27.42
C ASN A 249 -13.84 11.17 27.94
N LEU A 250 -14.58 12.21 27.60
CA LEU A 250 -15.94 12.46 28.06
C LEU A 250 -16.86 12.59 26.86
N VAL A 251 -18.06 12.01 26.97
CA VAL A 251 -19.18 12.26 26.06
C VAL A 251 -20.37 12.69 26.91
N PHE A 252 -21.08 13.71 26.44
CA PHE A 252 -22.24 14.24 27.13
C PHE A 252 -23.50 13.52 26.64
N VAL A 253 -24.16 12.79 27.55
CA VAL A 253 -25.36 12.01 27.27
C VAL A 253 -26.58 12.80 27.71
N HIS A 254 -27.61 12.86 26.88
CA HIS A 254 -28.90 13.46 27.22
C HIS A 254 -29.74 12.42 27.98
N SER A 255 -30.05 12.71 29.25
CA SER A 255 -30.79 11.78 30.14
C SER A 255 -32.31 12.00 30.16
N GLY A 256 -32.84 12.86 29.27
CA GLY A 256 -34.24 13.28 29.26
C GLY A 256 -34.46 14.59 30.01
N GLU A 257 -35.61 15.25 29.80
CA GLU A 257 -35.99 16.52 30.45
C GLU A 257 -35.02 17.71 30.23
N GLY A 258 -34.15 17.62 29.22
CA GLY A 258 -33.14 18.65 28.95
C GLY A 258 -31.88 18.54 29.81
N SER A 259 -31.77 17.52 30.68
CA SER A 259 -30.59 17.26 31.49
C SER A 259 -29.48 16.58 30.67
N ILE A 260 -28.23 16.95 30.96
CA ILE A 260 -27.04 16.43 30.29
C ILE A 260 -26.05 15.94 31.33
N GLU A 261 -25.58 14.72 31.16
CA GLU A 261 -24.65 14.07 32.07
C GLU A 261 -23.31 13.80 31.38
N PRO A 262 -22.18 14.27 31.95
CA PRO A 262 -20.86 13.91 31.44
C PRO A 262 -20.57 12.44 31.76
N ARG A 263 -20.28 11.65 30.73
CA ARG A 263 -19.94 10.23 30.88
C ARG A 263 -18.52 9.97 30.41
N ALA A 264 -17.73 9.33 31.27
CA ALA A 264 -16.38 8.89 30.91
C ALA A 264 -16.48 7.71 29.94
N VAL A 265 -15.74 7.81 28.83
CA VAL A 265 -15.70 6.80 27.78
C VAL A 265 -14.27 6.36 27.50
N GLU A 266 -14.11 5.11 27.12
CA GLU A 266 -12.88 4.63 26.50
C GLU A 266 -13.06 4.73 24.97
N LEU A 267 -12.16 5.48 24.32
CA LEU A 267 -12.18 5.68 22.87
C LEU A 267 -11.20 4.71 22.21
N GLY A 268 -11.63 4.15 21.09
CA GLY A 268 -10.84 3.34 20.18
C GLY A 268 -10.37 4.13 18.96
N PRO A 269 -10.02 3.45 17.86
CA PRO A 269 -9.54 4.11 16.65
C PRO A 269 -10.62 5.02 16.03
N GLN A 270 -10.18 6.18 15.54
CA GLN A 270 -10.99 7.06 14.73
C GLN A 270 -11.12 6.50 13.30
N VAL A 271 -12.32 6.54 12.75
CA VAL A 271 -12.67 6.04 11.42
C VAL A 271 -13.47 7.12 10.68
N GLY A 272 -12.82 7.85 9.78
CA GLY A 272 -13.42 9.03 9.15
C GLY A 272 -13.72 10.11 10.19
N ASP A 273 -14.97 10.59 10.22
CA ASP A 273 -15.46 11.60 11.17
C ASP A 273 -16.04 11.00 12.46
N GLU A 274 -15.94 9.67 12.62
CA GLU A 274 -16.47 8.93 13.76
C GLU A 274 -15.34 8.35 14.61
N ILE A 275 -15.56 8.21 15.92
CA ILE A 275 -14.64 7.57 16.85
C ILE A 275 -15.34 6.34 17.44
N VAL A 276 -14.66 5.20 17.40
CA VAL A 276 -15.15 3.97 18.05
C VAL A 276 -15.14 4.16 19.56
N VAL A 277 -16.23 3.80 20.23
CA VAL A 277 -16.33 3.78 21.69
C VAL A 277 -16.24 2.35 22.16
N THR A 278 -15.17 2.01 22.90
CA THR A 278 -14.94 0.66 23.41
C THR A 278 -15.67 0.40 24.72
N LYS A 279 -15.82 1.44 25.56
CA LYS A 279 -16.61 1.37 26.81
C LYS A 279 -17.20 2.74 27.17
N GLY A 280 -18.26 2.70 27.99
CA GLY A 280 -18.83 3.88 28.64
C GLY A 280 -20.10 4.41 27.99
N LEU A 281 -20.54 3.89 26.84
CA LEU A 281 -21.83 4.23 26.23
C LEU A 281 -22.59 2.96 25.83
N LYS A 282 -23.91 3.09 25.72
CA LYS A 282 -24.79 2.06 25.18
C LYS A 282 -25.33 2.50 23.82
N ALA A 283 -25.71 1.51 23.00
CA ALA A 283 -26.40 1.80 21.75
C ALA A 283 -27.73 2.53 22.03
N GLU A 284 -28.12 3.40 21.09
CA GLU A 284 -29.34 4.24 21.14
C GLU A 284 -29.35 5.36 22.20
N GLU A 285 -28.25 5.60 22.92
CA GLU A 285 -28.13 6.77 23.82
C GLU A 285 -27.99 8.06 23.00
N GLN A 286 -28.76 9.09 23.36
CA GLN A 286 -28.68 10.41 22.73
C GLN A 286 -27.49 11.18 23.29
N ILE A 287 -26.63 11.67 22.41
CA ILE A 287 -25.38 12.37 22.77
C ILE A 287 -25.32 13.77 22.13
N VAL A 288 -24.61 14.67 22.78
CA VAL A 288 -24.44 16.05 22.31
C VAL A 288 -23.28 16.12 21.31
N THR A 289 -23.52 16.59 20.09
CA THR A 289 -22.54 16.60 18.99
C THR A 289 -21.92 17.97 18.71
N SER A 290 -22.47 19.06 19.28
CA SER A 290 -22.06 20.44 18.98
C SER A 290 -21.70 21.24 20.24
N ALA A 291 -20.49 21.79 20.26
CA ALA A 291 -19.93 22.60 21.35
C ALA A 291 -20.69 23.93 21.63
N ASN A 292 -21.58 24.36 20.73
CA ASN A 292 -22.37 25.60 20.93
C ASN A 292 -23.39 25.51 22.07
N PHE A 293 -23.76 24.31 22.54
CA PHE A 293 -24.69 24.16 23.68
C PHE A 293 -24.02 24.42 25.04
N LEU A 294 -22.71 24.13 25.16
CA LEU A 294 -21.98 24.30 26.42
C LEU A 294 -21.83 25.78 26.79
N ILE A 295 -21.73 26.66 25.79
CA ILE A 295 -21.68 28.12 25.99
C ILE A 295 -22.98 28.63 26.61
N ASP A 296 -24.14 28.10 26.17
CA ASP A 296 -25.45 28.50 26.68
C ASP A 296 -25.71 27.92 28.09
N SER A 297 -25.17 26.73 28.37
CA SER A 297 -25.26 26.10 29.69
C SER A 297 -24.39 26.81 30.74
N GLU A 298 -23.18 27.26 30.37
CA GLU A 298 -22.32 28.05 31.25
C GLU A 298 -22.86 29.48 31.44
N ALA A 299 -23.49 30.06 30.41
CA ALA A 299 -24.19 31.34 30.53
C ALA A 299 -25.41 31.25 31.47
N GLN A 300 -26.18 30.16 31.44
CA GLN A 300 -27.29 29.94 32.38
C GLN A 300 -26.79 29.65 33.81
N LEU A 301 -25.69 28.90 33.96
CA LEU A 301 -25.11 28.63 35.28
C LEU A 301 -24.49 29.89 35.90
N GLN A 302 -23.83 30.74 35.11
CA GLN A 302 -23.33 32.06 35.53
C GLN A 302 -24.48 33.03 35.84
N ALA A 303 -25.57 33.02 35.08
CA ALA A 303 -26.75 33.85 35.34
C ALA A 303 -27.47 33.43 36.64
N ALA A 304 -27.50 32.14 36.97
CA ALA A 304 -28.04 31.63 38.23
C ALA A 304 -27.10 31.90 39.42
N ALA A 305 -25.78 31.82 39.23
CA ALA A 305 -24.77 32.09 40.26
C ALA A 305 -24.57 33.59 40.54
N GLY A 306 -24.80 34.47 39.56
CA GLY A 306 -24.68 35.92 39.70
C GLY A 306 -25.81 36.61 40.47
N ALA A 307 -26.91 35.90 40.77
CA ALA A 307 -28.08 36.44 41.47
C ALA A 307 -28.00 36.34 43.01
N PHE A 308 -27.01 35.63 43.56
CA PHE A 308 -26.80 35.53 45.00
C PHE A 308 -25.33 35.75 45.34
N VAL A 309 -25.02 36.96 45.82
CA VAL A 309 -24.08 37.31 46.92
C VAL A 309 -23.43 38.69 46.65
N PRO A 310 -23.59 39.68 47.57
CA PRO A 310 -22.86 40.96 47.52
C PRO A 310 -21.43 40.81 48.10
N PRO A 311 -20.44 41.64 47.68
CA PRO A 311 -19.05 41.54 48.16
C PRO A 311 -18.89 42.26 49.52
N PRO A 312 -17.98 41.86 50.43
CA PRO A 312 -16.61 42.41 50.43
C PRO A 312 -15.56 41.47 51.14
N PRO A 313 -14.40 41.93 51.65
CA PRO A 313 -13.16 42.21 50.92
C PRO A 313 -11.92 41.47 51.49
N GLY A 314 -10.93 41.21 50.62
CA GLY A 314 -9.53 41.02 51.01
C GLY A 314 -9.06 39.59 51.31
N ALA A 315 -8.44 38.96 50.31
CA ALA A 315 -7.38 37.96 50.48
C ALA A 315 -6.72 37.73 49.12
N GLY A 316 -5.96 38.73 48.66
CA GLY A 316 -5.02 38.54 47.56
C GLY A 316 -3.76 37.89 48.10
N GLN A 317 -3.50 36.65 47.68
CA GLN A 317 -2.19 36.07 47.30
C GLN A 317 -2.18 34.57 47.57
N ALA A 318 -2.18 33.80 46.48
CA ALA A 318 -1.54 32.49 46.28
C ALA A 318 -2.34 31.60 45.30
N ALA A 319 -2.57 32.07 44.08
CA ALA A 319 -3.04 31.21 42.99
C ALA A 319 -2.73 31.85 41.63
N SER A 320 -1.46 31.82 41.22
CA SER A 320 -1.12 32.09 39.82
C SER A 320 0.24 31.46 39.47
N MET A 321 0.26 30.13 39.44
CA MET A 321 1.17 29.41 38.56
C MET A 321 0.36 28.32 37.86
N ASN A 322 0.41 28.35 36.52
CA ASN A 322 -0.20 27.42 35.56
C ASN A 322 -1.69 27.64 35.22
N ALA A 323 -1.99 28.82 34.66
CA ALA A 323 -3.06 28.94 33.67
C ALA A 323 -2.42 28.98 32.27
N SER A 324 -2.96 28.17 31.34
CA SER A 324 -2.64 28.23 29.92
C SER A 324 -2.79 29.67 29.41
N ALA A 325 -1.70 30.24 28.89
CA ALA A 325 -1.66 31.59 28.36
C ALA A 325 -2.69 31.75 27.24
N GLN A 326 -3.80 32.42 27.54
CA GLN A 326 -4.61 33.09 26.52
C GLN A 326 -3.68 34.06 25.78
N GLU A 327 -3.68 34.02 24.45
CA GLU A 327 -2.91 34.99 23.64
C GLU A 327 -3.46 36.40 23.92
N GLN A 328 -2.73 37.16 24.73
CA GLN A 328 -3.07 38.53 25.11
C GLN A 328 -2.62 39.56 24.06
N ALA A 329 -1.90 39.13 23.03
CA ALA A 329 -1.33 39.98 22.00
C ALA A 329 -1.40 39.34 20.61
N ASN A 330 -1.73 40.15 19.60
CA ASN A 330 -1.58 39.79 18.19
C ASN A 330 -0.13 40.03 17.75
N ALA A 331 0.41 39.08 16.99
CA ALA A 331 1.75 39.13 16.41
C ALA A 331 1.67 39.06 14.87
N GLU A 332 2.29 40.01 14.19
CA GLU A 332 2.38 40.03 12.73
C GLU A 332 3.84 39.99 12.27
N LEU A 333 4.15 39.07 11.36
CA LEU A 333 5.49 38.89 10.81
C LEU A 333 5.61 39.57 9.45
N THR A 334 6.70 40.31 9.26
CA THR A 334 7.15 40.81 7.97
C THR A 334 8.65 40.53 7.83
N THR A 335 9.11 40.28 6.61
CA THR A 335 10.54 40.09 6.32
C THR A 335 11.01 41.11 5.30
N GLU A 336 12.31 41.36 5.24
CA GLU A 336 12.94 42.17 4.21
C GLU A 336 14.18 41.40 3.69
N PRO A 337 14.15 40.92 2.44
CA PRO A 337 13.07 41.05 1.45
C PRO A 337 11.77 40.28 1.82
N ASN A 338 10.65 40.65 1.19
CA ASN A 338 9.36 39.96 1.29
C ASN A 338 8.88 39.53 -0.12
N PRO A 339 8.78 38.22 -0.44
CA PRO A 339 9.07 37.07 0.42
C PRO A 339 10.57 36.98 0.79
N PRO A 340 10.92 36.31 1.91
CA PRO A 340 12.32 36.13 2.30
C PRO A 340 13.06 35.27 1.26
N HIS A 341 14.38 35.19 1.38
CA HIS A 341 15.21 34.41 0.46
C HIS A 341 16.29 33.60 1.18
N LYS A 342 16.93 32.66 0.47
CA LYS A 342 18.13 31.97 0.95
C LYS A 342 19.23 32.99 1.28
N GLY A 343 19.82 32.87 2.47
CA GLY A 343 20.79 33.80 3.02
C GLY A 343 20.20 34.77 4.04
N ASN A 344 20.80 35.97 4.15
CA ASN A 344 20.46 36.96 5.16
C ASN A 344 19.10 37.63 4.93
N ASN A 345 18.23 37.59 5.94
CA ASN A 345 16.94 38.26 5.96
C ASN A 345 16.83 39.15 7.21
N THR A 346 16.14 40.28 7.08
CA THR A 346 15.70 41.05 8.24
C THR A 346 14.27 40.64 8.57
N VAL A 347 14.02 40.29 9.82
CA VAL A 347 12.73 39.82 10.33
C VAL A 347 12.16 40.89 11.25
N ARG A 348 10.95 41.37 10.96
CA ARG A 348 10.20 42.33 11.77
C ARG A 348 8.93 41.69 12.32
N VAL A 349 8.72 41.80 13.62
CA VAL A 349 7.50 41.37 14.31
C VAL A 349 6.82 42.59 14.91
N LYS A 350 5.56 42.82 14.54
CA LYS A 350 4.72 43.83 15.18
C LYS A 350 3.85 43.15 16.24
N LEU A 351 3.95 43.62 17.48
CA LEU A 351 3.15 43.17 18.62
C LEU A 351 2.14 44.24 19.03
N THR A 352 0.87 43.87 19.03
CA THR A 352 -0.25 44.73 19.47
C THR A 352 -1.09 44.01 20.50
N GLY A 353 -1.46 44.69 21.59
CA GLY A 353 -2.41 44.17 22.57
C GLY A 353 -3.83 44.08 21.99
N GLN A 354 -4.73 43.45 22.74
CA GLN A 354 -6.16 43.38 22.37
C GLN A 354 -6.84 44.76 22.31
N ASP A 355 -6.27 45.77 22.97
CA ASP A 355 -6.69 47.17 22.93
C ASP A 355 -6.09 47.96 21.75
N GLY A 356 -5.34 47.29 20.85
CA GLY A 356 -4.68 47.89 19.70
C GLY A 356 -3.42 48.69 20.03
N LYS A 357 -3.00 48.78 21.30
CA LYS A 357 -1.79 49.50 21.68
C LYS A 357 -0.53 48.66 21.43
N PRO A 358 0.59 49.31 21.07
CA PRO A 358 1.86 48.62 20.88
C PRO A 358 2.38 48.08 22.22
N ILE A 359 2.89 46.84 22.21
CA ILE A 359 3.50 46.22 23.39
C ILE A 359 5.02 46.34 23.27
N THR A 360 5.66 46.94 24.27
CA THR A 360 7.12 47.16 24.34
C THR A 360 7.76 46.37 25.48
N GLY A 361 9.09 46.20 25.46
CA GLY A 361 9.84 45.54 26.54
C GLY A 361 9.68 44.00 26.59
N THR A 362 9.32 43.39 25.47
CA THR A 362 9.16 41.93 25.36
C THR A 362 10.38 41.28 24.72
N ASN A 363 10.65 40.03 25.07
CA ASN A 363 11.60 39.20 24.35
C ASN A 363 10.87 38.48 23.22
N VAL A 364 11.23 38.80 21.98
CA VAL A 364 10.61 38.20 20.79
C VAL A 364 11.61 37.29 20.10
N THR A 365 11.25 36.01 19.99
CA THR A 365 12.01 34.99 19.28
C THR A 365 11.21 34.46 18.10
N VAL A 366 11.79 34.49 16.90
CA VAL A 366 11.21 33.92 15.68
C VAL A 366 12.02 32.70 15.28
N THR A 367 11.38 31.53 15.20
CA THR A 367 12.02 30.27 14.81
C THR A 367 11.51 29.82 13.46
N PHE A 368 12.40 29.74 12.48
CA PHE A 368 12.17 29.12 11.18
C PHE A 368 12.60 27.65 11.25
N TYR A 369 11.74 26.75 10.78
CA TYR A 369 12.00 25.32 10.73
C TYR A 369 11.58 24.73 9.39
N MET A 370 12.48 23.95 8.79
CA MET A 370 12.21 23.13 7.61
C MET A 370 12.48 21.67 7.97
N ALA A 371 11.51 20.80 7.71
CA ALA A 371 11.65 19.37 7.94
C ALA A 371 12.69 18.76 6.99
N ALA A 372 13.31 17.66 7.42
CA ALA A 372 14.25 16.92 6.57
C ALA A 372 13.54 16.40 5.30
N MET A 373 14.24 16.41 4.17
CA MET A 373 13.79 15.81 2.90
C MET A 373 14.79 14.73 2.48
N PRO A 374 14.67 13.49 3.00
CA PRO A 374 15.65 12.42 2.78
C PRO A 374 15.85 12.07 1.30
N ALA A 375 14.80 12.17 0.49
CA ALA A 375 14.85 11.94 -0.96
C ALA A 375 15.73 12.96 -1.72
N MET A 376 15.99 14.13 -1.11
CA MET A 376 16.80 15.21 -1.68
C MET A 376 18.15 15.35 -0.95
N GLY A 377 18.48 14.45 -0.03
CA GLY A 377 19.71 14.50 0.77
C GLY A 377 19.79 15.67 1.77
N MET A 378 18.67 16.34 2.07
CA MET A 378 18.65 17.51 2.95
C MET A 378 18.22 17.15 4.38
N ALA A 379 19.07 17.48 5.37
CA ALA A 379 18.73 17.40 6.79
C ALA A 379 17.74 18.50 7.20
N ALA A 380 17.07 18.33 8.34
CA ALA A 380 16.19 19.36 8.89
C ALA A 380 17.00 20.63 9.21
N MET A 381 16.46 21.79 8.87
CA MET A 381 17.10 23.08 9.09
C MET A 381 16.30 23.90 10.10
N LYS A 382 17.02 24.62 10.97
CA LYS A 382 16.42 25.48 12.01
C LYS A 382 17.21 26.77 12.12
N THR A 383 16.54 27.90 11.97
CA THR A 383 17.10 29.24 12.21
C THR A 383 16.30 29.93 13.31
N VAL A 384 16.98 30.43 14.34
CA VAL A 384 16.36 31.17 15.44
C VAL A 384 16.83 32.62 15.38
N VAL A 385 15.88 33.55 15.33
CA VAL A 385 16.12 34.99 15.27
C VAL A 385 15.59 35.63 16.54
N SER A 386 16.48 36.20 17.35
CA SER A 386 16.10 37.06 18.47
C SER A 386 15.90 38.48 17.95
N ALA A 387 14.71 39.02 18.10
CA ALA A 387 14.36 40.36 17.63
C ALA A 387 14.45 41.37 18.77
N THR A 388 15.03 42.53 18.49
CA THR A 388 15.24 43.63 19.45
C THR A 388 14.17 44.69 19.26
N ASP A 389 13.68 45.26 20.35
CA ASP A 389 12.69 46.34 20.34
C ASP A 389 13.23 47.57 19.59
N LYS A 390 12.46 48.06 18.61
CA LYS A 390 12.73 49.28 17.82
C LYS A 390 11.77 50.42 18.17
N GLY A 391 10.92 50.23 19.19
CA GLY A 391 9.86 51.16 19.56
C GLY A 391 8.56 50.93 18.78
N GLY A 392 7.45 51.44 19.33
CA GLY A 392 6.14 51.34 18.67
C GLY A 392 5.61 49.91 18.53
N GLY A 393 6.09 48.96 19.35
CA GLY A 393 5.71 47.55 19.31
C GLY A 393 6.33 46.77 18.16
N ILE A 394 7.36 47.32 17.52
CA ILE A 394 8.09 46.68 16.42
C ILE A 394 9.38 46.08 16.96
N TYR A 395 9.60 44.81 16.65
CA TYR A 395 10.79 44.04 17.01
C TYR A 395 11.52 43.63 15.74
N GLU A 396 12.82 43.89 15.65
CA GLU A 396 13.62 43.59 14.47
C GLU A 396 14.83 42.72 14.80
N GLY A 397 15.08 41.68 14.00
CA GLY A 397 16.27 40.82 14.09
C GLY A 397 16.74 40.36 12.71
N LYS A 398 17.99 39.90 12.62
CA LYS A 398 18.55 39.32 11.39
C LYS A 398 18.64 37.81 11.50
N GLY A 399 18.28 37.09 10.44
CA GLY A 399 18.34 35.63 10.37
C GLY A 399 18.78 35.14 9.00
N ASP A 400 19.58 34.08 8.98
CA ASP A 400 20.02 33.43 7.74
C ASP A 400 19.19 32.16 7.47
N LEU A 401 18.59 32.08 6.28
CA LEU A 401 17.86 30.90 5.84
C LEU A 401 18.76 30.05 4.93
N GLY A 402 19.06 28.82 5.37
CA GLY A 402 19.98 27.93 4.66
C GLY A 402 19.50 27.43 3.30
N SER A 403 18.20 27.57 2.99
CA SER A 403 17.60 27.10 1.74
C SER A 403 16.34 27.90 1.36
N GLY A 404 16.06 27.95 0.06
CA GLY A 404 14.74 28.36 -0.44
C GLY A 404 13.68 27.28 -0.15
N GLY A 405 12.40 27.62 -0.33
CA GLY A 405 11.28 26.70 -0.10
C GLY A 405 10.43 27.04 1.13
N THR A 406 9.55 26.12 1.54
CA THR A 406 8.56 26.37 2.58
C THR A 406 9.14 26.19 3.98
N TRP A 407 9.10 27.24 4.79
CA TRP A 407 9.49 27.23 6.20
C TRP A 407 8.26 27.32 7.12
N GLN A 408 8.23 26.52 8.18
CA GLN A 408 7.32 26.74 9.32
C GLN A 408 7.96 27.79 10.23
N VAL A 409 7.21 28.83 10.59
CA VAL A 409 7.70 29.93 11.40
C VAL A 409 6.88 30.01 12.69
N THR A 410 7.56 29.96 13.83
CA THR A 410 6.97 30.15 15.16
C THR A 410 7.46 31.47 15.74
N ILE A 411 6.56 32.39 16.06
CA ILE A 411 6.83 33.64 16.77
C ILE A 411 6.45 33.42 18.23
N ARG A 412 7.40 33.64 19.13
CA ARG A 412 7.17 33.61 20.58
C ARG A 412 7.54 34.95 21.20
N ALA A 413 6.58 35.59 21.84
CA ALA A 413 6.80 36.82 22.59
C ALA A 413 6.63 36.56 24.10
N GLN A 414 7.61 36.99 24.88
CA GLN A 414 7.60 36.83 26.33
C GLN A 414 7.76 38.17 27.04
N LEU A 415 6.87 38.48 27.97
CA LEU A 415 6.95 39.62 28.86
C LEU A 415 7.14 39.11 30.29
N ASN A 416 8.21 39.54 30.98
CA ASN A 416 8.52 39.10 32.35
C ASN A 416 8.51 37.57 32.55
N GLY A 417 8.97 36.81 31.54
CA GLY A 417 9.02 35.35 31.54
C GLY A 417 7.70 34.64 31.19
N GLN A 418 6.58 35.36 31.11
CA GLN A 418 5.30 34.80 30.66
C GLN A 418 5.14 34.94 29.14
N THR A 419 4.61 33.91 28.48
CA THR A 419 4.38 33.95 27.02
C THR A 419 3.07 34.69 26.76
N ILE A 420 3.15 35.81 26.03
CA ILE A 420 2.00 36.68 25.76
C ILE A 420 1.45 36.52 24.33
N ALA A 421 2.25 35.96 23.42
CA ALA A 421 1.84 35.56 22.06
C ALA A 421 2.67 34.35 21.60
N ASN A 422 2.02 33.39 20.92
CA ASN A 422 2.68 32.24 20.33
C ASN A 422 2.04 31.85 18.98
N LYS A 423 2.49 32.50 17.91
CA LYS A 423 1.86 32.36 16.59
C LYS A 423 2.69 31.48 15.66
N GLN A 424 2.03 30.53 15.01
CA GLN A 424 2.62 29.71 13.94
C GLN A 424 2.08 30.11 12.57
N LEU A 425 2.97 30.20 11.58
CA LEU A 425 2.63 30.53 10.21
C LEU A 425 3.62 29.90 9.23
N ARG A 426 3.32 29.95 7.93
CA ARG A 426 4.20 29.44 6.87
C ARG A 426 4.72 30.57 6.01
N VAL A 427 5.99 30.51 5.66
CA VAL A 427 6.62 31.46 4.73
C VAL A 427 7.37 30.69 3.65
N ASN A 428 7.21 31.10 2.39
CA ASN A 428 7.98 30.55 1.29
C ASN A 428 9.19 31.45 1.03
N ALA A 429 10.40 30.92 1.23
CA ALA A 429 11.64 31.61 0.91
C ALA A 429 12.00 31.39 -0.56
N THR A 430 12.48 32.43 -1.23
CA THR A 430 12.98 32.40 -2.60
C THR A 430 14.47 32.04 -2.66
N GLY A 431 14.97 31.62 -3.82
CA GLY A 431 16.34 31.14 -3.98
C GLY A 431 16.41 29.62 -4.16
N GLY A 432 17.52 29.13 -4.71
CA GLY A 432 17.73 27.71 -4.97
C GLY A 432 17.77 26.88 -3.68
N MET A 433 17.49 25.57 -3.80
CA MET A 433 17.63 24.65 -2.67
C MET A 433 19.07 24.60 -2.16
#